data_AF-A0A924RYG9-F1
#
_entry.id   AF-A0A924RYG9-F1
#
_cell.length_a   1.000
_cell.length_b   1.000
_cell.length_c   1.000
_cell.angle_alpha   90.00
_cell.angle_beta   90.00
_cell.angle_gamma   90.00
#
_symmetry.space_group_name_H-M   'P 1'
#
loop_
_entity.id
_entity.type
_entity.pdbx_description
1 polymer ?
#
loop_
_entity_poly.entity_id
_entity_poly.type
_entity_poly.pdbx_seq_one_letter_code
_entity_poly.pdbx_strand_id
1 'polypeptide(L)'
;PLHSHPHEQVSQVIEGKFQLTLNGEVRVLESGDIAVIPSNTQHSGLAITNCKLLDVFNPVREDYLQKSLAAATKLINTTTSA
;
A
#
# COMPACT_ATOMS: atom_id res chain seq x y z
N PRO A 1 2.51 -6.54 8.42
CA PRO A 1 3.70 -7.19 9.02
C PRO A 1 4.90 -6.24 8.94
N LEU A 2 5.94 -6.46 9.76
CA LEU A 2 7.21 -5.72 9.65
C LEU A 2 8.01 -6.23 8.45
N HIS A 3 8.42 -5.33 7.56
CA HIS A 3 9.17 -5.65 6.35
C HIS A 3 9.91 -4.42 5.82
N SER A 4 10.63 -4.57 4.71
CA SER A 4 11.28 -3.50 3.97
C SER A 4 11.37 -3.89 2.50
N HIS A 5 11.52 -2.91 1.62
CA HIS A 5 11.66 -3.14 0.17
C HIS A 5 12.41 -1.98 -0.49
N PRO A 6 13.04 -2.18 -1.67
CA PRO A 6 13.82 -1.15 -2.34
C PRO A 6 12.98 0.01 -2.90
N HIS A 7 11.68 -0.20 -3.10
CA HIS A 7 10.75 0.82 -3.57
C HIS A 7 10.56 1.88 -2.48
N GLU A 8 10.76 3.15 -2.81
CA GLU A 8 10.20 4.25 -2.02
C GLU A 8 8.68 4.15 -2.08
N GLN A 9 8.01 4.34 -0.95
CA GLN A 9 6.56 4.31 -0.86
C GLN A 9 6.05 5.64 -0.33
N VAL A 10 5.00 6.17 -0.95
CA VAL A 10 4.18 7.25 -0.42
C VAL A 10 2.81 6.68 -0.12
N SER A 11 2.38 6.76 1.14
CA SER A 11 1.08 6.26 1.60
C SER A 11 0.21 7.44 2.05
N GLN A 12 -0.99 7.54 1.49
CA GLN A 12 -2.00 8.51 1.91
C GLN A 12 -3.17 7.77 2.56
N VAL A 13 -3.59 8.24 3.74
CA VAL A 13 -4.84 7.81 4.35
C VAL A 13 -5.98 8.59 3.71
N ILE A 14 -6.81 7.92 2.89
CA ILE A 14 -8.02 8.51 2.32
C ILE A 14 -9.15 8.51 3.36
N GLU A 15 -9.26 7.42 4.12
CA GLU A 15 -10.30 7.23 5.13
C GLU A 15 -9.77 6.33 6.26
N GLY A 16 -10.16 6.62 7.50
CA GLY A 16 -9.89 5.80 8.68
C GLY A 16 -8.70 6.28 9.53
N LYS A 17 -8.25 5.42 10.45
CA LYS A 17 -7.06 5.62 11.29
C LYS A 17 -6.08 4.48 11.11
N PHE A 18 -4.84 4.80 10.76
CA PHE A 18 -3.81 3.84 10.45
C PHE A 18 -2.55 4.10 11.28
N GLN A 19 -2.07 3.10 11.99
CA GLN A 19 -0.80 3.18 12.68
C GLN A 19 0.33 2.72 11.77
N LEU A 20 1.25 3.63 11.46
CA LEU A 20 2.51 3.34 10.78
C LEU A 20 3.62 3.23 11.82
N THR A 21 4.37 2.14 11.78
CA THR A 21 5.67 2.04 12.46
C THR A 21 6.75 2.18 11.41
N LEU A 22 7.64 3.16 11.54
CA LEU A 22 8.73 3.45 10.60
C LEU A 22 10.04 3.56 11.39
N ASN A 23 11.01 2.68 11.13
CA ASN A 23 12.26 2.59 11.92
C ASN A 23 12.05 2.54 13.45
N GLY A 24 11.00 1.86 13.90
CA GLY A 24 10.64 1.74 15.31
C GLY A 24 9.89 2.94 15.89
N GLU A 25 9.76 4.04 15.15
CA GLU A 25 8.89 5.16 15.54
C GLU A 25 7.45 4.86 15.15
N VAL A 26 6.52 5.05 16.08
CA VAL A 26 5.10 4.80 15.86
C VAL A 26 4.36 6.12 15.69
N ARG A 27 3.58 6.23 14.61
CA ARG A 27 2.70 7.37 14.32
C ARG A 27 1.30 6.84 13.98
N VAL A 28 0.28 7.50 14.50
CA VAL A 28 -1.11 7.30 14.04
C VAL A 28 -1.38 8.37 12.99
N LEU A 29 -1.81 7.92 11.82
CA LEU A 29 -2.20 8.72 10.67
C LEU A 29 -3.72 8.70 10.56
N GLU A 30 -4.32 9.85 10.26
CA GLU A 30 -5.76 10.04 10.05
C GLU A 30 -6.05 10.44 8.60
N SER A 31 -7.34 10.44 8.22
CA SER A 31 -7.77 10.84 6.88
C SER A 31 -7.17 12.18 6.44
N GLY A 32 -6.49 12.19 5.31
CA GLY A 32 -5.77 13.34 4.75
C GLY A 32 -4.25 13.28 4.97
N ASP A 33 -3.77 12.52 5.95
CA ASP A 33 -2.34 12.39 6.22
C ASP A 33 -1.60 11.64 5.12
N ILE A 34 -0.34 12.04 4.91
CA ILE A 34 0.58 11.44 3.95
C ILE A 34 1.86 11.05 4.69
N ALA A 35 2.32 9.83 4.47
CA ALA A 35 3.60 9.33 4.95
C ALA A 35 4.51 8.98 3.76
N VAL A 36 5.78 9.38 3.86
CA VAL A 36 6.84 8.97 2.94
C VAL A 36 7.70 7.92 3.66
N ILE A 37 7.85 6.76 3.03
CA ILE A 37 8.61 5.62 3.50
C ILE A 37 9.81 5.45 2.57
N PRO A 38 11.02 5.84 2.99
CA PRO A 38 12.20 5.75 2.14
C PRO A 38 12.57 4.29 1.81
N SER A 39 13.26 4.10 0.68
CA SER A 39 13.76 2.78 0.25
C SER A 39 14.49 2.02 1.36
N ASN A 40 14.22 0.72 1.47
CA ASN A 40 14.81 -0.22 2.43
C ASN A 40 14.60 0.15 3.92
N THR A 41 13.74 1.11 4.22
CA THR A 41 13.38 1.46 5.61
C THR A 41 12.45 0.39 6.16
N GLN A 42 12.73 -0.11 7.36
CA GLN A 42 11.84 -1.07 8.02
C GLN A 42 10.52 -0.38 8.42
N HIS A 43 9.41 -0.98 8.01
CA HIS A 43 8.10 -0.45 8.33
C HIS A 43 7.03 -1.54 8.50
N SER A 44 5.99 -1.19 9.26
CA SER A 44 4.80 -2.01 9.44
C SER A 44 3.55 -1.14 9.57
N GLY A 45 2.41 -1.69 9.19
CA GLY A 45 1.12 -1.02 9.25
C GLY A 45 0.10 -1.81 10.07
N LEU A 46 -0.69 -1.09 10.87
CA LEU A 46 -1.86 -1.61 11.57
C LEU A 46 -3.06 -0.71 11.30
N ALA A 47 -4.11 -1.27 10.69
CA ALA A 47 -5.38 -0.57 10.55
C ALA A 47 -6.07 -0.55 11.93
N ILE A 48 -6.21 0.64 12.52
CA ILE A 48 -6.92 0.83 13.81
C ILE A 48 -8.43 0.80 13.58
N THR A 49 -8.87 1.33 12.45
CA THR A 49 -10.26 1.23 11.94
C THR A 49 -10.27 0.58 10.57
N ASN A 50 -11.44 0.43 9.96
CA ASN A 50 -11.50 0.25 8.51
C ASN A 50 -10.81 1.44 7.85
N CYS A 51 -9.89 1.16 6.91
CA CYS A 51 -9.09 2.18 6.25
C CYS A 51 -9.16 2.05 4.75
N LYS A 52 -9.10 3.19 4.07
CA LYS A 52 -8.80 3.30 2.64
C LYS A 52 -7.47 4.02 2.49
N LEU A 53 -6.49 3.32 1.90
CA LEU A 53 -5.15 3.86 1.66
C LEU A 53 -4.90 3.98 0.17
N LEU A 54 -4.15 5.00 -0.22
CA LEU A 54 -3.50 5.08 -1.53
C LEU A 54 -2.00 4.92 -1.31
N ASP A 55 -1.44 3.84 -1.86
CA ASP A 55 -0.01 3.60 -1.87
C ASP A 55 0.56 3.80 -3.27
N VAL A 56 1.61 4.61 -3.36
CA VAL A 56 2.38 4.86 -4.57
C VAL A 56 3.80 4.35 -4.34
N PHE A 57 4.36 3.61 -5.29
CA PHE A 57 5.68 3.00 -5.18
C PHE A 57 6.59 3.42 -6.32
N ASN A 58 7.86 3.69 -6.03
CA ASN A 58 8.91 3.92 -7.02
C ASN A 58 10.23 3.22 -6.64
N PRO A 59 10.84 2.38 -7.51
CA PRO A 59 10.32 1.92 -8.80
C PRO A 59 9.05 1.07 -8.65
N VAL A 60 8.52 0.59 -9.77
CA VAL A 60 7.28 -0.21 -9.78
C VAL A 60 7.42 -1.49 -8.95
N ARG A 61 6.34 -1.84 -8.23
CA ARG A 61 6.20 -3.13 -7.55
C ARG A 61 5.81 -4.21 -8.56
N GLU A 62 6.79 -4.87 -9.17
CA GLU A 62 6.51 -5.86 -10.20
C GLU A 62 5.65 -7.03 -9.71
N ASP A 63 5.80 -7.43 -8.46
CA ASP A 63 4.96 -8.45 -7.84
C ASP A 63 3.49 -8.02 -7.73
N TYR A 64 3.21 -6.72 -7.62
CA TYR A 64 1.86 -6.18 -7.64
C TYR A 64 1.35 -5.96 -9.06
N LEU A 65 2.21 -5.53 -9.99
CA LEU A 65 1.87 -5.39 -11.40
C LEU A 65 1.47 -6.73 -12.02
N GLN A 66 2.21 -7.80 -11.77
CA GLN A 66 1.85 -9.12 -12.29
C GLN A 66 0.49 -9.60 -11.75
N LYS A 67 0.20 -9.35 -10.46
CA LYS A 67 -1.10 -9.69 -9.86
C LYS A 67 -2.25 -8.87 -10.44
N SER A 68 -2.03 -7.57 -10.70
CA SER A 68 -3.06 -6.70 -11.26
C SER A 68 -3.38 -7.06 -12.72
N LEU A 69 -2.36 -7.38 -13.52
CA LEU A 69 -2.55 -7.89 -14.88
C LEU A 69 -3.33 -9.20 -14.90
N ALA A 70 -2.97 -10.16 -14.04
CA ALA A 70 -3.70 -11.42 -13.93
C ALA A 70 -5.17 -11.22 -13.54
N ALA A 71 -5.45 -10.29 -12.62
CA ALA A 71 -6.81 -9.93 -12.23
C ALA A 71 -7.59 -9.26 -13.39
N ALA A 72 -6.95 -8.36 -14.13
CA ALA A 72 -7.55 -7.69 -15.28
C ALA A 72 -7.91 -8.67 -16.40
N THR A 73 -7.01 -9.62 -16.74
CA THR A 73 -7.29 -10.67 -17.71
C THR A 73 -8.48 -11.53 -17.31
N LYS A 74 -8.61 -11.87 -16.02
CA LYS A 74 -9.76 -12.63 -15.50
C LYS A 74 -11.08 -11.89 -15.71
N LEU A 75 -11.11 -10.58 -15.45
CA LEU A 75 -12.30 -9.73 -15.64
C LEU A 75 -12.75 -9.69 -17.10
N ILE A 76 -11.81 -9.49 -18.04
CA ILE A 76 -12.10 -9.43 -19.48
C ILE A 76 -12.75 -10.74 -19.97
N ASN A 77 -12.21 -11.88 -19.55
CA ASN A 77 -12.70 -13.20 -19.97
C ASN A 77 -14.07 -13.54 -19.38
N THR A 78 -14.41 -13.02 -18.18
CA THR A 78 -15.75 -13.19 -17.61
C THR A 78 -16.82 -12.37 -18.32
N THR A 79 -16.46 -11.25 -18.94
CA THR A 79 -17.41 -10.39 -19.67
C THR A 79 -17.63 -10.80 -21.12
N THR A 80 -16.73 -11.61 -21.71
CA THR A 80 -16.86 -12.10 -23.10
C THR A 80 -17.53 -13.47 -23.22
N SER A 81 -17.84 -14.12 -22.09
CA SER A 81 -18.45 -15.46 -22.07
C SER A 81 -19.95 -15.44 -21.71
N ALA A 82 -20.62 -14.31 -21.90
CA ALA A 82 -22.07 -14.12 -21.66
C ALA A 82 -22.82 -13.91 -22.98
#